data_AF-A0A2N0NDD4-F1
#
_entry.id   AF-A0A2N0NDD4-F1
#
_cell.length_a   1.000
_cell.length_b   1.000
_cell.length_c   1.000
_cell.angle_alpha   90.00
_cell.angle_beta   90.00
_cell.angle_gamma   90.00
#
_symmetry.space_group_name_H-M   'P 1'
#
loop_
_entity.id
_entity.type
_entity.pdbx_description
1 polymer ?
#
loop_
_entity_poly.entity_id
_entity_poly.type
_entity_poly.pdbx_seq_one_letter_code
_entity_poly.pdbx_strand_id
1 'polypeptide(L)'
;MIETDQCIRCKNGVENWDHLWICEKNELTIKEVIERSISDFEEHLLNEEKHEEVKLLQNMNFSFLKILYEKSEVLIGKDKYWELIRGVYNGKFNKVSKDKDEKELINELWVFCFNALKKEF
;
A
#
# COMPACT_ATOMS: atom_id res chain seq x y z
N MET A 1 -10.24 33.01 4.66
CA MET A 1 -8.81 32.83 4.32
C MET A 1 -8.32 31.65 5.13
N ILE A 2 -7.69 30.66 4.52
CA ILE A 2 -6.87 29.70 5.27
C ILE A 2 -5.56 30.46 5.51
N GLU A 3 -5.29 30.82 6.76
CA GLU A 3 -4.24 31.78 7.15
C GLU A 3 -2.81 31.22 7.08
N THR A 4 -2.65 29.94 6.75
CA THR A 4 -1.37 29.26 6.81
C THR A 4 -1.36 28.08 5.84
N ASP A 5 -0.23 27.88 5.16
CA ASP A 5 0.07 26.72 4.33
C ASP A 5 0.62 25.56 5.17
N GLN A 6 0.54 25.65 6.50
CA GLN A 6 1.06 24.63 7.40
C GLN A 6 0.16 23.40 7.47
N CYS A 7 0.76 22.23 7.69
CA CYS A 7 0.02 20.99 7.91
C CYS A 7 -1.03 21.14 9.02
N ILE A 8 -2.28 20.77 8.74
CA ILE A 8 -3.37 20.85 9.71
C ILE A 8 -3.16 19.93 10.93
N ARG A 9 -2.40 18.84 10.75
CA ARG A 9 -2.15 17.82 11.78
C ARG A 9 -1.05 18.25 12.74
N CYS A 10 0.15 18.53 12.22
CA CYS A 10 1.31 18.83 13.06
C CYS A 10 1.59 20.32 13.27
N LYS A 11 0.99 21.19 12.45
CA LYS A 11 1.24 22.64 12.42
C LYS A 11 2.71 23.01 12.14
N ASN A 12 3.49 22.06 11.65
CA ASN A 12 4.91 22.21 11.32
C ASN A 12 5.12 21.90 9.84
N GLY A 13 5.90 22.73 9.15
CA GLY A 13 6.16 22.55 7.72
C GLY A 13 4.96 22.86 6.83
N VAL A 14 5.20 22.91 5.52
CA VAL A 14 4.17 23.21 4.52
C VAL A 14 3.36 21.95 4.23
N GLU A 15 2.03 22.05 4.31
CA GLU A 15 1.09 21.04 3.85
C GLU A 15 1.21 20.88 2.34
N ASN A 16 1.97 19.87 1.95
CA ASN A 16 2.06 19.44 0.57
C ASN A 16 1.63 17.98 0.46
N TRP A 17 1.42 17.54 -0.78
CA TRP A 17 0.98 16.19 -1.09
C TRP A 17 1.85 15.12 -0.44
N ASP A 18 3.15 15.32 -0.30
CA ASP A 18 4.03 14.34 0.33
C ASP A 18 3.89 14.35 1.87
N HIS A 19 3.79 15.54 2.48
CA HIS A 19 3.71 15.70 3.93
C HIS A 19 2.44 15.08 4.53
N LEU A 20 1.31 15.06 3.81
CA LEU A 20 0.07 14.38 4.24
C LEU A 20 0.31 12.90 4.62
N TRP A 21 1.14 12.19 3.85
CA TRP A 21 1.38 10.75 4.03
C TRP A 21 2.48 10.42 5.04
N ILE A 22 3.38 11.37 5.34
CA ILE A 22 4.53 11.16 6.25
C ILE A 22 4.51 12.09 7.46
N CYS A 23 3.40 12.79 7.70
CA CYS A 23 3.24 13.67 8.84
C CYS A 23 3.53 12.90 10.13
N GLU A 24 4.35 13.48 11.01
CA GLU A 24 4.77 12.85 12.26
C GLU A 24 3.63 12.67 13.28
N LYS A 25 2.47 13.28 13.00
CA LYS A 25 1.24 13.13 13.80
C LYS A 25 0.31 12.05 13.27
N ASN A 26 0.64 11.39 12.16
CA ASN A 26 -0.11 10.23 11.71
C ASN A 26 0.02 9.11 12.75
N GLU A 27 -1.09 8.43 13.05
CA GLU A 27 -1.10 7.32 14.01
C GLU A 27 -0.30 6.12 13.50
N LEU A 28 -0.31 5.93 12.18
CA LEU A 28 0.36 4.86 11.48
C LEU A 28 1.29 5.39 10.40
N THR A 29 2.38 4.68 10.18
CA THR A 29 3.19 4.82 8.98
C THR A 29 2.53 4.09 7.81
N ILE A 30 2.84 4.52 6.59
CA ILE A 30 2.40 3.84 5.35
C ILE A 30 2.70 2.33 5.39
N LYS A 31 3.87 1.94 5.90
CA LYS A 31 4.29 0.53 5.94
C LYS A 31 3.42 -0.28 6.90
N GLU A 32 3.13 0.26 8.08
CA GLU A 32 2.23 -0.38 9.04
C GLU A 32 0.82 -0.54 8.46
N VAL A 33 0.31 0.45 7.71
CA VAL A 33 -0.99 0.31 7.03
C VAL A 33 -0.96 -0.80 5.99
N ILE A 34 0.09 -0.89 5.16
CA ILE A 34 0.23 -1.95 4.15
C ILE A 34 0.30 -3.34 4.82
N GLU A 35 1.11 -3.51 5.86
CA GLU A 35 1.28 -4.78 6.56
C GLU A 35 0.00 -5.21 7.28
N ARG A 36 -0.73 -4.27 7.90
CA ARG A 36 -2.06 -4.51 8.46
C ARG A 36 -3.07 -4.88 7.38
N SER A 37 -3.07 -4.16 6.25
CA SER A 37 -3.97 -4.42 5.14
C SER A 37 -3.81 -5.84 4.58
N ILE A 38 -2.60 -6.38 4.54
CA ILE A 38 -2.36 -7.76 4.11
C ILE A 38 -2.97 -8.74 5.12
N SER A 39 -2.82 -8.49 6.42
CA SER A 39 -3.42 -9.31 7.48
C SER A 39 -4.95 -9.25 7.44
N ASP A 40 -5.52 -8.06 7.27
CA ASP A 40 -6.97 -7.85 7.16
C ASP A 40 -7.54 -8.51 5.90
N PHE A 41 -6.80 -8.50 4.79
CA PHE A 41 -7.18 -9.18 3.56
C PHE A 41 -7.14 -10.71 3.73
N GLU A 42 -6.14 -11.24 4.43
CA GLU A 42 -6.07 -12.67 4.77
C GLU A 42 -7.27 -13.09 5.64
N GLU A 43 -7.60 -12.30 6.67
CA GLU A 43 -8.77 -12.53 7.52
C GLU A 43 -10.08 -12.47 6.72
N HIS A 44 -10.19 -11.52 5.78
CA HIS A 44 -11.34 -11.44 4.88
C HIS A 44 -11.50 -12.70 4.04
N LEU A 45 -10.42 -13.22 3.44
CA LEU A 45 -10.46 -14.47 2.68
C LEU A 45 -10.81 -15.68 3.56
N LEU A 46 -10.27 -15.74 4.79
CA LEU A 46 -10.61 -16.80 5.75
C LEU A 46 -12.10 -16.79 6.10
N ASN A 47 -12.69 -15.60 6.31
CA ASN A 47 -14.11 -15.44 6.61
C ASN A 47 -15.02 -15.81 5.43
N GLU A 48 -14.51 -15.74 4.20
CA GLU A 48 -15.18 -16.20 2.98
C GLU A 48 -14.92 -17.68 2.65
N GLU A 49 -14.25 -18.42 3.54
CA GLU A 49 -13.86 -19.83 3.35
C GLU A 49 -12.97 -20.07 2.11
N LYS A 50 -12.27 -19.02 1.64
CA LYS A 50 -11.35 -19.00 0.49
C LYS A 50 -9.97 -19.54 0.83
N HIS A 51 -9.92 -20.80 1.29
CA HIS A 51 -8.71 -21.39 1.86
C HIS A 51 -7.56 -21.58 0.85
N GLU A 52 -7.84 -21.72 -0.44
CA GLU A 52 -6.78 -21.81 -1.45
C GLU A 52 -6.17 -20.43 -1.72
N GLU A 53 -6.98 -19.38 -1.82
CA GLU A 53 -6.51 -18.00 -1.95
C GLU A 53 -5.67 -17.57 -0.75
N VAL A 54 -6.01 -17.99 0.47
CA VAL A 54 -5.17 -17.76 1.67
C VAL A 54 -3.78 -18.37 1.51
N LYS A 55 -3.68 -19.62 1.03
CA LYS A 55 -2.36 -20.25 0.80
C LYS A 55 -1.59 -19.51 -0.29
N LEU A 56 -2.25 -19.10 -1.37
CA LEU A 56 -1.64 -18.32 -2.44
C LEU A 56 -1.11 -16.99 -1.88
N LEU A 57 -1.91 -16.26 -1.11
CA LEU A 57 -1.54 -15.01 -0.46
C LEU A 57 -0.29 -15.18 0.41
N GLN A 58 -0.28 -16.19 1.28
CA GLN A 58 0.85 -16.49 2.16
C GLN A 58 2.15 -16.75 1.36
N ASN A 59 2.05 -17.46 0.22
CA ASN A 59 3.19 -17.74 -0.65
C ASN A 59 3.73 -16.48 -1.36
N MET A 60 2.85 -15.53 -1.71
CA MET A 60 3.23 -14.34 -2.47
C MET A 60 3.52 -13.09 -1.63
N ASN A 61 3.06 -13.03 -0.37
CA ASN A 61 3.13 -11.85 0.49
C ASN A 61 4.55 -11.27 0.58
N PHE A 62 5.56 -12.12 0.81
CA PHE A 62 6.96 -11.68 0.85
C PHE A 62 7.40 -10.99 -0.45
N SER A 63 7.03 -11.53 -1.61
CA SER A 63 7.34 -10.95 -2.92
C SER A 63 6.61 -9.62 -3.13
N PHE A 64 5.35 -9.53 -2.69
CA PHE A 64 4.55 -8.31 -2.77
C PHE A 64 5.18 -7.17 -1.97
N LEU A 65 5.49 -7.40 -0.69
CA LEU A 65 6.15 -6.43 0.18
C LEU A 65 7.54 -6.06 -0.33
N LYS A 66 8.32 -7.05 -0.80
CA LYS A 66 9.64 -6.81 -1.36
C LYS A 66 9.58 -5.82 -2.53
N ILE A 67 8.62 -5.99 -3.45
CA ILE A 67 8.43 -5.04 -4.56
C ILE A 67 8.12 -3.66 -4.02
N LEU A 68 7.16 -3.51 -3.11
CA LEU A 68 6.77 -2.20 -2.57
C LEU A 68 7.93 -1.47 -1.86
N TYR A 69 8.84 -2.21 -1.24
CA TYR A 69 9.95 -1.64 -0.47
C TYR A 69 11.21 -1.40 -1.31
N GLU A 70 11.24 -1.80 -2.58
CA GLU A 70 12.30 -1.39 -3.51
C GLU A 70 12.22 0.10 -3.86
N LYS A 71 13.33 0.67 -4.34
CA LYS A 71 13.33 2.01 -4.92
C LYS A 71 12.45 2.09 -6.16
N SER A 72 11.71 3.18 -6.28
CA SER A 72 10.89 3.48 -7.45
C SER A 72 11.78 3.87 -8.62
N GLU A 73 11.43 3.35 -9.80
CA GLU A 73 12.07 3.69 -11.07
C GLU A 73 11.44 4.94 -11.70
N VAL A 74 10.24 5.32 -11.26
CA VAL A 74 9.46 6.45 -11.77
C VAL A 74 9.53 7.65 -10.82
N LEU A 75 9.54 7.40 -9.51
CA LEU A 75 9.59 8.42 -8.46
C LEU A 75 10.98 8.47 -7.84
N ILE A 76 11.86 9.30 -8.41
CA ILE A 76 13.27 9.41 -7.99
C ILE A 76 13.37 9.69 -6.48
N GLY A 77 14.18 8.90 -5.79
CA GLY A 77 14.42 9.02 -4.34
C GLY A 77 13.32 8.43 -3.45
N LYS A 78 12.22 7.94 -4.03
CA LYS A 78 11.11 7.30 -3.31
C LYS A 78 11.17 5.79 -3.44
N ASP A 79 10.50 5.10 -2.53
CA ASP A 79 10.25 3.65 -2.62
C ASP A 79 8.97 3.37 -3.42
N LYS A 80 8.78 2.16 -3.93
CA LYS A 80 7.64 1.80 -4.80
C LYS A 80 6.28 1.88 -4.12
N TYR A 81 6.18 1.80 -2.79
CA TYR A 81 4.91 2.07 -2.10
C TYR A 81 4.39 3.49 -2.33
N TRP A 82 5.24 4.44 -2.74
CA TRP A 82 4.77 5.76 -3.18
C TRP A 82 4.01 5.71 -4.51
N GLU A 83 4.30 4.74 -5.37
CA GLU A 83 3.51 4.48 -6.58
C GLU A 83 2.12 3.97 -6.19
N LEU A 84 2.05 3.03 -5.23
CA LEU A 84 0.79 2.53 -4.66
C LEU A 84 -0.07 3.67 -4.09
N ILE A 85 0.51 4.54 -3.25
CA ILE A 85 -0.20 5.71 -2.68
C ILE A 85 -0.79 6.61 -3.76
N ARG A 86 -0.10 6.75 -4.89
CA ARG A 86 -0.54 7.58 -6.03
C ARG A 86 -1.49 6.84 -6.99
N GLY A 87 -1.89 5.62 -6.67
CA GLY A 87 -2.75 4.78 -7.50
C GLY A 87 -2.07 4.27 -8.76
N VAL A 88 -0.73 4.23 -8.79
CA VAL A 88 0.05 3.74 -9.94
C VAL A 88 0.39 2.27 -9.72
N TYR A 89 -0.18 1.40 -10.55
CA TYR A 89 0.09 -0.03 -10.50
C TYR A 89 1.50 -0.36 -11.02
N ASN A 90 2.31 -1.03 -10.20
CA ASN A 90 3.68 -1.38 -10.59
C ASN A 90 3.73 -2.65 -11.43
N GLY A 91 4.24 -2.55 -12.66
CA GLY A 91 4.32 -3.68 -13.59
C GLY A 91 5.21 -4.86 -13.14
N LYS A 92 6.03 -4.72 -12.09
CA LYS A 92 6.77 -5.86 -11.51
C LYS A 92 5.85 -6.90 -10.88
N PHE A 93 4.67 -6.52 -10.41
CA PHE A 93 3.67 -7.47 -9.90
C PHE A 93 3.27 -8.51 -10.95
N ASN A 94 3.18 -8.11 -12.23
CA ASN A 94 2.89 -9.04 -13.33
C ASN A 94 3.96 -10.11 -13.57
N LYS A 95 5.14 -9.96 -12.95
CA LYS A 95 6.27 -10.89 -13.04
C LYS A 95 6.39 -11.80 -11.82
N VAL A 96 5.60 -11.57 -10.77
CA VAL A 96 5.59 -12.40 -9.55
C VAL A 96 5.12 -13.82 -9.87
N SER A 97 4.10 -13.93 -10.73
CA SER A 97 3.58 -15.22 -11.18
C SER A 97 3.25 -15.23 -12.67
N LYS A 98 3.18 -16.43 -13.23
CA LYS A 98 2.58 -16.68 -14.55
C LYS A 98 1.14 -17.16 -14.44
N ASP A 99 0.76 -17.69 -13.28
CA ASP A 99 -0.57 -18.17 -13.01
C ASP A 99 -1.59 -17.02 -13.04
N LYS A 100 -2.79 -17.31 -13.54
CA LYS A 100 -3.82 -16.29 -13.72
C LYS A 100 -4.48 -15.94 -12.39
N ASP A 101 -4.76 -16.94 -11.57
CA ASP A 101 -5.49 -16.78 -10.31
C ASP A 101 -4.59 -16.06 -9.30
N GLU A 102 -3.29 -16.40 -9.27
CA GLU A 102 -2.32 -15.64 -8.46
C GLU A 102 -2.24 -14.17 -8.89
N LYS A 103 -2.23 -13.86 -10.20
CA LYS A 103 -2.22 -12.47 -10.69
C LYS A 103 -3.47 -11.70 -10.30
N GLU A 104 -4.62 -12.35 -10.37
CA GLU A 104 -5.90 -11.78 -9.96
C GLU A 104 -5.86 -11.44 -8.46
N LEU A 105 -5.37 -12.37 -7.63
CA LEU A 105 -5.19 -12.15 -6.19
C LEU A 105 -4.20 -11.01 -5.88
N ILE A 106 -3.11 -10.86 -6.64
CA ILE A 106 -2.20 -9.71 -6.48
C ILE A 106 -2.92 -8.39 -6.76
N ASN A 107 -3.75 -8.36 -7.80
CA ASN A 107 -4.49 -7.17 -8.15
C ASN A 107 -5.53 -6.83 -7.07
N GLU A 108 -6.24 -7.82 -6.55
CA GLU A 108 -7.17 -7.63 -5.43
C GLU A 108 -6.47 -7.11 -4.18
N LEU A 109 -5.34 -7.72 -3.79
CA LEU A 109 -4.54 -7.26 -2.65
C LEU A 109 -4.04 -5.82 -2.87
N TRP A 110 -3.57 -5.48 -4.07
CA TRP A 110 -3.11 -4.14 -4.40
C TRP A 110 -4.25 -3.11 -4.22
N VAL A 111 -5.45 -3.41 -4.72
CA VAL A 111 -6.64 -2.56 -4.56
C VAL A 111 -7.02 -2.44 -3.09
N PHE A 112 -6.95 -3.54 -2.33
CA PHE A 112 -7.24 -3.55 -0.91
C PHE A 112 -6.30 -2.62 -0.13
N CYS A 113 -4.98 -2.76 -0.32
CA CYS A 113 -3.99 -1.88 0.29
C CYS A 113 -4.17 -0.41 -0.12
N PHE A 114 -4.45 -0.13 -1.39
CA PHE A 114 -4.68 1.23 -1.87
C PHE A 114 -5.87 1.90 -1.16
N ASN A 115 -6.97 1.17 -1.04
CA ASN A 115 -8.18 1.67 -0.37
C ASN A 115 -7.95 1.88 1.14
N ALA A 116 -7.20 0.99 1.79
CA ALA A 116 -6.83 1.14 3.20
C ALA A 116 -5.98 2.40 3.43
N LEU A 117 -4.95 2.62 2.59
CA LEU A 117 -4.12 3.83 2.65
C LEU A 117 -4.95 5.11 2.47
N LYS A 118 -5.87 5.12 1.49
CA LYS A 118 -6.76 6.27 1.25
C LYS A 118 -7.74 6.53 2.39
N LYS A 119 -8.09 5.50 3.16
CA LYS A 119 -8.98 5.64 4.32
C LYS A 119 -8.23 6.17 5.54
N GLU A 120 -6.97 5.78 5.71
CA GLU A 120 -6.14 6.16 6.84
C GLU A 120 -5.64 7.61 6.76
N PHE A 121 -5.19 8.04 5.57
CA PHE A 121 -4.53 9.33 5.37
C PHE A 121 -5.37 10.32 4.58
#